data_AF-A0A2N6SX88-F1
#
_entry.id   AF-A0A2N6SX88-F1
#
_cell.length_a   1.000
_cell.length_b   1.000
_cell.length_c   1.000
_cell.angle_alpha   90.00
_cell.angle_beta   90.00
_cell.angle_gamma   90.00
#
_symmetry.space_group_name_H-M   'P 1'
#
loop_
_entity.id
_entity.type
_entity.pdbx_description
1 polymer ?
#
loop_
_entity_poly.entity_id
_entity_poly.type
_entity_poly.pdbx_seq_one_letter_code
_entity_poly.pdbx_strand_id
1 'polypeptide(L)'
;MEHGRHLVAARHLPAGPGHRADHPRYRPALRRRLIPPRLSFSFHLGALPLAVHARTPPEESTPTKPIKPLAAATVTTAALVLAGCGAGGTTAAPTVTETVTEDRGPASASQTTAPGDDGAGDRTTNTSPATGDDPVIAAIDAALAQYPGGVIVSIDREDRRDVYDIVTNGTVTEIEVSDNGDIREEERDGDDDDVANAAAATVTVSDAISQALDQHPGSTVDDAELDDDDRATLEWQIDLDDENRRDLAEVRIPAN
;
A
#
# COMPACT_ATOMS: atom_id res chain seq x y z
N MET A 1 15.36 -37.50 63.91
CA MET A 1 14.12 -37.92 63.23
C MET A 1 13.99 -37.00 62.01
N GLU A 2 14.83 -37.07 60.98
CA GLU A 2 15.15 -38.15 60.03
C GLU A 2 13.94 -38.89 59.44
N HIS A 3 14.03 -39.13 58.12
CA HIS A 3 13.07 -39.70 57.16
C HIS A 3 12.11 -38.65 56.52
N GLY A 4 12.03 -38.49 55.19
CA GLY A 4 12.59 -39.28 54.11
C GLY A 4 12.57 -38.52 52.77
N ARG A 5 13.64 -38.74 51.99
CA ARG A 5 13.76 -38.38 50.58
C ARG A 5 13.10 -39.49 49.76
N HIS A 6 12.11 -39.14 48.93
CA HIS A 6 11.66 -40.00 47.84
C HIS A 6 12.24 -39.48 46.51
N LEU A 7 13.27 -40.18 46.04
CA LEU A 7 13.64 -40.24 44.63
C LEU A 7 12.56 -41.07 43.91
N VAL A 8 12.02 -40.55 42.79
CA VAL A 8 11.41 -41.38 41.76
C VAL A 8 11.90 -40.95 40.38
N ALA A 9 12.84 -41.76 39.90
CA ALA A 9 13.06 -42.22 38.52
C ALA A 9 12.70 -41.28 37.34
N ALA A 10 13.76 -40.73 36.74
CA ALA A 10 13.77 -40.31 35.34
C ALA A 10 13.53 -41.53 34.43
N ARG A 11 12.45 -41.50 33.64
CA ARG A 11 12.24 -42.44 32.53
C ARG A 11 12.90 -41.88 31.27
N HIS A 12 13.94 -42.59 30.88
CA HIS A 12 14.67 -42.50 29.63
C HIS A 12 13.74 -42.89 28.47
N LEU A 13 13.48 -41.98 27.54
CA LEU A 13 12.81 -42.26 26.26
C LEU A 13 13.86 -42.41 25.16
N PRO A 14 13.77 -43.44 24.30
CA PRO A 14 14.78 -43.74 23.30
C PRO A 14 14.74 -42.77 22.10
N ALA A 15 15.94 -42.42 21.63
CA ALA A 15 16.17 -41.69 20.39
C ALA A 15 15.61 -42.47 19.19
N GLY A 16 14.72 -41.82 18.42
CA GLY A 16 14.18 -42.34 17.18
C GLY A 16 15.20 -42.36 16.03
N PRO A 17 15.04 -43.26 15.06
CA PRO A 17 16.01 -43.47 13.98
C PRO A 17 16.00 -42.30 12.98
N GLY A 18 17.21 -41.89 12.59
CA GLY A 18 17.46 -40.81 11.65
C GLY A 18 16.86 -41.06 10.28
N HIS A 19 15.92 -40.19 9.89
CA HIS A 19 15.48 -40.05 8.52
C HIS A 19 16.50 -39.19 7.78
N ARG A 20 17.49 -39.84 7.14
CA ARG A 20 18.24 -39.24 6.05
C ARG A 20 17.26 -39.08 4.87
N ALA A 21 16.76 -37.87 4.67
CA ALA A 21 16.13 -37.50 3.42
C ALA A 21 17.26 -37.27 2.39
N ASP A 22 17.31 -38.16 1.40
CA ASP A 22 18.05 -37.99 0.16
C ASP A 22 17.62 -36.67 -0.51
N HIS A 23 18.55 -35.74 -0.65
CA HIS A 23 18.37 -34.59 -1.53
C HIS A 23 18.47 -35.04 -2.98
N PRO A 24 17.43 -34.92 -3.83
CA PRO A 24 17.60 -35.07 -5.26
C PRO A 24 18.49 -33.92 -5.76
N ARG A 25 19.64 -34.28 -6.32
CA ARG A 25 20.53 -33.37 -7.04
C ARG A 25 19.78 -32.79 -8.23
N TYR A 26 19.29 -31.56 -8.08
CA TYR A 26 18.72 -30.79 -9.18
C TYR A 26 19.85 -30.46 -10.16
N ARG A 27 19.79 -31.06 -11.35
CA ARG A 27 20.65 -30.70 -12.49
C ARG A 27 20.03 -29.49 -13.18
N PRO A 28 20.72 -28.35 -13.33
CA PRO A 28 20.21 -27.27 -14.15
C PRO A 28 20.21 -27.72 -15.61
N ALA A 29 19.02 -27.80 -16.19
CA ALA A 29 18.86 -27.93 -17.62
C ALA A 29 19.39 -26.64 -18.27
N LEU A 30 20.51 -26.75 -19.00
CA LEU A 30 20.98 -25.74 -19.94
C LEU A 30 19.90 -25.52 -21.02
N ARG A 31 18.97 -24.58 -20.77
CA ARG A 31 18.15 -24.01 -21.85
C ARG A 31 19.05 -23.09 -22.65
N ARG A 32 19.52 -23.62 -23.79
CA ARG A 32 20.11 -22.84 -24.87
C ARG A 32 19.18 -21.66 -25.17
N ARG A 33 19.70 -20.44 -25.00
CA ARG A 33 19.09 -19.21 -25.49
C ARG A 33 18.91 -19.35 -27.01
N LEU A 34 17.67 -19.54 -27.45
CA LEU A 34 17.31 -19.24 -28.83
C LEU A 34 17.21 -17.72 -28.92
N ILE A 35 18.18 -17.12 -29.60
CA ILE A 35 18.18 -15.72 -30.00
C ILE A 35 17.17 -15.60 -31.16
N PRO A 36 16.06 -14.88 -31.04
CA PRO A 36 15.24 -14.55 -32.20
C PRO A 36 16.00 -13.56 -33.11
N PRO A 37 15.83 -13.65 -34.44
CA PRO A 37 16.53 -12.79 -35.38
C PRO A 37 16.08 -11.33 -35.23
N ARG A 38 17.07 -10.43 -35.25
CA ARG A 38 16.90 -8.98 -35.33
C ARG A 38 16.07 -8.62 -36.56
N LEU A 39 14.86 -8.10 -36.33
CA LEU A 39 14.12 -7.35 -37.33
C LEU A 39 14.75 -5.95 -37.42
N SER A 40 15.61 -5.76 -38.41
CA SER A 40 16.09 -4.44 -38.83
C SER A 40 14.94 -3.66 -39.46
N PHE A 41 14.26 -2.82 -38.67
CA PHE A 41 13.44 -1.74 -39.23
C PHE A 41 14.37 -0.58 -39.62
N SER A 42 14.63 -0.45 -40.91
CA SER A 42 15.20 0.76 -41.49
C SER A 42 14.08 1.80 -41.61
N PHE A 43 13.98 2.70 -40.64
CA PHE A 43 13.17 3.90 -40.82
C PHE A 43 13.98 4.93 -41.62
N HIS A 44 13.40 5.30 -42.76
CA HIS A 44 13.90 6.29 -43.69
C HIS A 44 13.89 7.67 -43.01
N LEU A 45 15.04 8.33 -43.08
CA LEU A 45 15.26 9.73 -42.70
C LEU A 45 14.42 10.63 -43.62
N GLY A 46 13.24 11.03 -43.17
CA GLY A 46 12.41 12.05 -43.81
C GLY A 46 12.82 13.43 -43.30
N ALA A 47 13.73 14.10 -44.01
CA ALA A 47 14.03 15.49 -43.80
C ALA A 47 12.82 16.36 -44.18
N LEU A 48 12.32 17.16 -43.24
CA LEU A 48 11.40 18.27 -43.50
C LEU A 48 11.94 19.56 -42.86
N PRO A 49 11.65 20.72 -43.49
CA PRO A 49 12.47 21.91 -43.41
C PRO A 49 12.25 22.75 -42.15
N LEU A 50 13.34 23.44 -41.76
CA LEU A 50 13.38 24.60 -40.89
C LEU A 50 12.30 25.62 -41.28
N ALA A 51 11.30 25.80 -40.43
CA ALA A 51 10.48 27.00 -40.40
C ALA A 51 10.86 27.82 -39.16
N VAL A 52 11.76 28.78 -39.36
CA VAL A 52 12.01 29.89 -38.42
C VAL A 52 10.72 30.70 -38.34
N HIS A 53 10.04 30.66 -37.20
CA HIS A 53 9.04 31.64 -36.82
C HIS A 53 9.57 32.39 -35.61
N ALA A 54 10.05 33.62 -35.86
CA ALA A 54 10.31 34.58 -34.81
C ALA A 54 8.98 34.95 -34.14
N ARG A 55 8.85 34.65 -32.85
CA ARG A 55 7.78 35.17 -31.99
C ARG A 55 8.42 35.75 -30.73
N THR A 56 8.48 37.07 -30.68
CA THR A 56 8.72 37.90 -29.49
C THR A 56 7.45 37.98 -28.61
N PRO A 57 7.50 38.47 -27.36
CA PRO A 57 7.56 37.72 -26.09
C PRO A 57 6.25 37.84 -25.29
N PRO A 58 6.23 37.39 -24.02
CA PRO A 58 5.81 38.32 -22.97
C PRO A 58 6.79 38.41 -21.78
N GLU A 59 6.90 39.63 -21.23
CA GLU A 59 7.34 39.91 -19.87
C GLU A 59 6.38 39.33 -18.82
N GLU A 60 6.86 39.25 -17.57
CA GLU A 60 6.12 39.00 -16.31
C GLU A 60 5.51 37.59 -16.17
N SER A 61 5.57 36.91 -15.02
CA SER A 61 5.85 37.29 -13.64
C SER A 61 6.32 36.05 -12.89
N THR A 62 7.35 36.18 -12.06
CA THR A 62 7.78 35.09 -11.15
C THR A 62 6.70 34.86 -10.08
N PRO A 63 6.17 33.63 -9.89
CA PRO A 63 5.40 33.33 -8.70
C PRO A 63 6.35 33.33 -7.50
N THR A 64 6.27 34.39 -6.72
CA THR A 64 6.94 34.47 -5.41
C THR A 64 6.18 33.53 -4.49
N LYS A 65 6.78 32.38 -4.15
CA LYS A 65 6.28 31.43 -3.13
C LYS A 65 5.92 32.23 -1.87
N PRO A 66 4.70 32.11 -1.31
CA PRO A 66 4.36 32.82 -0.09
C PRO A 66 5.18 32.27 1.07
N ILE A 67 6.22 33.01 1.47
CA ILE A 67 6.96 32.77 2.70
C ILE A 67 5.98 33.07 3.84
N LYS A 68 5.34 32.02 4.38
CA LYS A 68 4.53 32.13 5.59
C LYS A 68 5.43 32.67 6.71
N PRO A 69 5.15 33.87 7.27
CA PRO A 69 5.97 34.40 8.35
C PRO A 69 5.75 33.54 9.59
N LEU A 70 6.82 32.91 10.06
CA LEU A 70 6.93 32.29 11.38
C LEU A 70 6.83 33.40 12.43
N ALA A 71 5.60 33.73 12.84
CA ALA A 71 5.34 34.63 13.94
C ALA A 71 5.44 33.83 15.25
N ALA A 72 6.59 33.98 15.90
CA ALA A 72 6.83 33.55 17.26
C ALA A 72 6.05 34.43 18.29
N ALA A 73 5.76 33.80 19.43
CA ALA A 73 5.40 34.36 20.73
C ALA A 73 3.90 34.75 20.89
N THR A 74 3.19 34.35 21.94
CA THR A 74 3.52 34.50 23.36
C THR A 74 2.57 33.67 24.24
N VAL A 75 3.10 33.26 25.39
CA VAL A 75 2.43 32.64 26.54
C VAL A 75 1.26 33.48 27.06
N THR A 76 0.11 32.87 27.35
CA THR A 76 -0.80 33.36 28.40
C THR A 76 -1.56 32.22 29.08
N THR A 77 -1.33 32.12 30.38
CA THR A 77 -1.93 31.26 31.39
C THR A 77 -3.38 31.64 31.74
N ALA A 78 -4.08 30.67 32.38
CA ALA A 78 -5.32 30.77 33.19
C ALA A 78 -6.65 30.48 32.44
N ALA A 79 -7.64 29.73 32.95
CA ALA A 79 -7.83 29.04 34.22
C ALA A 79 -8.87 27.91 34.03
N LEU A 80 -8.76 26.82 34.80
CA LEU A 80 -9.81 25.81 34.95
C LEU A 80 -10.99 26.42 35.71
N VAL A 81 -12.20 26.36 35.14
CA VAL A 81 -13.44 26.53 35.90
C VAL A 81 -14.27 25.26 35.76
N LEU A 82 -14.26 24.45 36.82
CA LEU A 82 -15.26 23.43 37.08
C LEU A 82 -16.54 24.12 37.58
N ALA A 83 -17.62 23.97 36.83
CA ALA A 83 -19.00 24.08 37.29
C ALA A 83 -19.79 23.04 36.47
N GLY A 84 -20.63 22.17 36.99
CA GLY A 84 -21.29 22.13 38.29
C GLY A 84 -22.64 21.44 38.05
N CYS A 85 -22.86 20.34 38.76
CA CYS A 85 -24.06 19.52 38.93
C CYS A 85 -25.43 20.11 38.53
N GLY A 86 -26.27 19.29 37.89
CA GLY A 86 -27.71 19.52 37.77
C GLY A 86 -28.47 18.21 37.55
N ALA A 87 -29.07 17.68 38.61
CA ALA A 87 -29.77 16.42 38.67
C ALA A 87 -31.22 16.48 38.16
N GLY A 88 -31.73 15.31 37.75
CA GLY A 88 -33.13 14.91 37.98
C GLY A 88 -33.99 14.77 36.74
N GLY A 89 -34.55 13.56 36.54
CA GLY A 89 -35.65 13.36 35.60
C GLY A 89 -35.90 11.92 35.16
N THR A 90 -36.37 11.07 36.06
CA THR A 90 -37.10 9.82 35.73
C THR A 90 -38.24 10.12 34.75
N THR A 91 -38.43 9.32 33.69
CA THR A 91 -39.75 8.75 33.28
C THR A 91 -39.69 7.94 31.98
N ALA A 92 -40.22 6.71 32.10
CA ALA A 92 -40.88 5.85 31.12
C ALA A 92 -40.12 5.34 29.88
N ALA A 93 -39.93 4.02 29.89
CA ALA A 93 -39.82 3.19 28.71
C ALA A 93 -41.10 3.24 27.85
N PRO A 94 -40.97 3.17 26.53
CA PRO A 94 -41.98 2.55 25.68
C PRO A 94 -41.55 1.12 25.33
N THR A 95 -42.30 0.14 25.83
CA THR A 95 -42.37 -1.19 25.24
C THR A 95 -43.05 -1.05 23.88
N VAL A 96 -42.28 -1.16 22.80
CA VAL A 96 -42.82 -1.34 21.46
C VAL A 96 -42.70 -2.83 21.12
N THR A 97 -43.84 -3.50 21.15
CA THR A 97 -44.01 -4.84 20.58
C THR A 97 -44.28 -4.66 19.09
N GLU A 98 -43.29 -4.95 18.24
CA GLU A 98 -43.55 -5.21 16.83
C GLU A 98 -43.38 -6.71 16.54
N THR A 99 -44.52 -7.33 16.24
CA THR A 99 -44.62 -8.62 15.55
C THR A 99 -44.19 -8.45 14.10
N VAL A 100 -43.10 -9.11 13.71
CA VAL A 100 -42.79 -9.40 12.31
C VAL A 100 -42.84 -10.91 12.11
N THR A 101 -43.88 -11.33 11.39
CA THR A 101 -43.97 -12.63 10.75
C THR A 101 -43.10 -12.57 9.49
N GLU A 102 -42.04 -13.37 9.43
CA GLU A 102 -41.46 -13.75 8.14
C GLU A 102 -41.17 -15.25 8.11
N ASP A 103 -42.05 -15.93 7.38
CA ASP A 103 -41.87 -17.21 6.73
C ASP A 103 -40.60 -17.20 5.88
N ARG A 104 -39.67 -18.12 6.14
CA ARG A 104 -38.59 -18.49 5.22
C ARG A 104 -38.00 -19.84 5.64
N GLY A 105 -38.57 -20.91 5.11
CA GLY A 105 -37.90 -22.22 5.08
C GLY A 105 -36.76 -22.21 4.06
N PRO A 106 -35.63 -22.89 4.31
CA PRO A 106 -34.72 -23.26 3.25
C PRO A 106 -35.03 -24.68 2.78
N ALA A 107 -35.61 -24.77 1.58
CA ALA A 107 -35.57 -25.99 0.79
C ALA A 107 -34.13 -26.23 0.34
N SER A 108 -33.58 -27.36 0.76
CA SER A 108 -32.31 -27.90 0.30
C SER A 108 -32.49 -28.43 -1.13
N ALA A 109 -31.74 -27.88 -2.10
CA ALA A 109 -31.67 -28.42 -3.44
C ALA A 109 -30.24 -28.36 -3.98
N SER A 110 -29.63 -29.54 -3.98
CA SER A 110 -28.78 -30.15 -5.00
C SER A 110 -27.65 -29.36 -5.65
N GLN A 111 -26.45 -29.86 -5.38
CA GLN A 111 -25.28 -29.87 -6.26
C GLN A 111 -25.66 -30.21 -7.70
N THR A 112 -25.15 -29.45 -8.65
CA THR A 112 -24.97 -29.87 -10.04
C THR A 112 -23.57 -29.45 -10.48
N THR A 113 -22.73 -30.45 -10.67
CA THR A 113 -21.43 -30.35 -11.33
C THR A 113 -21.67 -30.40 -12.84
N ALA A 114 -21.12 -29.44 -13.59
CA ALA A 114 -20.81 -29.61 -15.00
C ALA A 114 -19.53 -28.81 -15.33
N PRO A 115 -18.57 -29.39 -16.09
CA PRO A 115 -17.28 -28.77 -16.38
C PRO A 115 -17.26 -28.04 -17.73
N GLY A 116 -16.36 -27.08 -17.83
CA GLY A 116 -15.68 -26.67 -19.07
C GLY A 116 -16.23 -25.43 -19.77
N ASP A 117 -15.48 -24.33 -19.70
CA ASP A 117 -15.04 -23.65 -20.92
C ASP A 117 -13.73 -22.89 -20.67
N ASP A 118 -12.84 -23.00 -21.65
CA ASP A 118 -11.50 -22.40 -21.69
C ASP A 118 -11.61 -20.88 -21.91
N GLY A 119 -11.30 -20.11 -20.87
CA GLY A 119 -11.19 -18.66 -20.94
C GLY A 119 -9.87 -18.23 -20.29
N ALA A 120 -9.05 -17.52 -21.05
CA ALA A 120 -7.72 -17.03 -20.69
C ALA A 120 -7.64 -16.58 -19.23
N GLY A 121 -6.77 -17.24 -18.46
CA GLY A 121 -6.49 -16.90 -17.07
C GLY A 121 -5.90 -15.51 -16.99
N ASP A 122 -6.78 -14.56 -16.69
CA ASP A 122 -6.46 -13.34 -15.98
C ASP A 122 -5.61 -13.71 -14.76
N ARG A 123 -4.46 -13.06 -14.63
CA ARG A 123 -3.55 -13.28 -13.52
C ARG A 123 -4.11 -12.46 -12.34
N THR A 124 -5.25 -12.88 -11.83
CA THR A 124 -5.73 -12.43 -10.52
C THR A 124 -4.88 -13.15 -9.48
N THR A 125 -3.78 -12.51 -9.06
CA THR A 125 -3.09 -12.88 -7.82
C THR A 125 -4.02 -12.54 -6.68
N ASN A 126 -4.91 -13.47 -6.35
CA ASN A 126 -5.67 -13.44 -5.12
C ASN A 126 -4.71 -13.83 -3.99
N THR A 127 -3.80 -12.93 -3.66
CA THR A 127 -2.91 -13.06 -2.51
C THR A 127 -3.71 -12.62 -1.30
N SER A 128 -4.27 -13.59 -0.58
CA SER A 128 -4.63 -13.35 0.82
C SER A 128 -3.39 -12.80 1.52
N PRO A 129 -3.45 -11.67 2.25
CA PRO A 129 -2.26 -11.07 2.87
C PRO A 129 -1.56 -12.12 3.71
N ALA A 130 -0.27 -12.36 3.46
CA ALA A 130 0.45 -13.30 4.27
C ALA A 130 0.52 -12.72 5.67
N THR A 131 0.27 -13.56 6.68
CA THR A 131 0.35 -13.14 8.07
C THR A 131 1.80 -12.77 8.38
N GLY A 132 2.11 -11.47 8.38
CA GLY A 132 3.47 -10.93 8.49
C GLY A 132 3.80 -9.81 7.49
N ASP A 133 2.96 -9.58 6.48
CA ASP A 133 3.12 -8.46 5.55
C ASP A 133 2.61 -7.15 6.19
N ASP A 134 3.25 -6.03 5.85
CA ASP A 134 2.80 -4.69 6.27
C ASP A 134 1.35 -4.45 5.81
N PRO A 135 0.44 -3.96 6.69
CA PRO A 135 -0.95 -3.68 6.32
C PRO A 135 -1.11 -2.72 5.13
N VAL A 136 -0.09 -1.92 4.79
CA VAL A 136 -0.07 -1.03 3.63
C VAL A 136 -0.41 -1.75 2.33
N ILE A 137 0.01 -3.01 2.15
CA ILE A 137 -0.27 -3.77 0.92
C ILE A 137 -1.77 -4.01 0.74
N ALA A 138 -2.48 -4.33 1.82
CA ALA A 138 -3.92 -4.52 1.78
C ALA A 138 -4.67 -3.20 1.54
N ALA A 139 -4.17 -2.09 2.08
CA ALA A 139 -4.72 -0.77 1.85
C ALA A 139 -4.54 -0.32 0.39
N ILE A 140 -3.37 -0.57 -0.21
CA ILE A 140 -3.10 -0.35 -1.63
C ILE A 140 -4.09 -1.15 -2.50
N ASP A 141 -4.29 -2.43 -2.21
CA ASP A 141 -5.24 -3.25 -2.97
C ASP A 141 -6.68 -2.72 -2.86
N ALA A 142 -7.09 -2.27 -1.67
CA ALA A 142 -8.42 -1.68 -1.45
C ALA A 142 -8.60 -0.36 -2.22
N ALA A 143 -7.59 0.51 -2.18
CA ALA A 143 -7.55 1.76 -2.92
C ALA A 143 -7.68 1.53 -4.43
N LEU A 144 -6.85 0.65 -5.00
CA LEU A 144 -6.87 0.35 -6.44
C LEU A 144 -8.14 -0.38 -6.89
N ALA A 145 -8.82 -1.09 -6.00
CA ALA A 145 -10.13 -1.67 -6.29
C ALA A 145 -11.22 -0.58 -6.42
N GLN A 146 -11.14 0.50 -5.64
CA GLN A 146 -12.07 1.64 -5.74
C GLN A 146 -11.73 2.59 -6.89
N TYR A 147 -10.45 2.72 -7.21
CA TYR A 147 -9.91 3.58 -8.28
C TYR A 147 -9.30 2.73 -9.40
N PRO A 148 -10.13 2.02 -10.20
CA PRO A 148 -9.63 1.09 -11.20
C PRO A 148 -8.83 1.80 -12.29
N GLY A 149 -7.62 1.30 -12.53
CA GLY A 149 -6.68 1.92 -13.48
C GLY A 149 -5.96 3.15 -12.92
N GLY A 150 -6.16 3.47 -11.64
CA GLY A 150 -5.38 4.46 -10.93
C GLY A 150 -3.95 4.01 -10.68
N VAL A 151 -3.06 4.97 -10.48
CA VAL A 151 -1.68 4.78 -10.05
C VAL A 151 -1.53 5.52 -8.73
N ILE A 152 -1.23 4.80 -7.65
CA ILE A 152 -0.83 5.44 -6.40
C ILE A 152 0.55 6.07 -6.64
N VAL A 153 0.73 7.32 -6.24
CA VAL A 153 1.98 8.08 -6.37
C VAL A 153 2.57 8.48 -5.02
N SER A 154 1.75 8.57 -3.98
CA SER A 154 2.20 8.86 -2.62
C SER A 154 1.44 8.00 -1.60
N ILE A 155 2.11 7.65 -0.50
CA ILE A 155 1.57 7.01 0.69
C ILE A 155 2.21 7.69 1.90
N ASP A 156 1.41 8.30 2.78
CA ASP A 156 1.85 8.91 4.03
C ASP A 156 1.11 8.23 5.20
N ARG A 157 1.86 7.67 6.16
CA ARG A 157 1.31 6.96 7.33
C ARG A 157 1.67 7.64 8.65
N GLU A 158 1.48 8.95 8.72
CA GLU A 158 1.69 9.72 9.94
C GLU A 158 0.47 9.82 10.88
N ASP A 159 0.72 10.01 12.18
CA ASP A 159 -0.24 10.51 13.18
C ASP A 159 -1.63 9.81 13.23
N ARG A 160 -1.67 8.52 12.86
CA ARG A 160 -2.87 7.63 12.79
C ARG A 160 -3.78 7.86 11.57
N ARG A 161 -3.27 8.48 10.52
CA ARG A 161 -3.96 8.53 9.23
C ARG A 161 -3.04 7.91 8.19
N ASP A 162 -3.60 7.02 7.40
CA ASP A 162 -2.90 6.46 6.25
C ASP A 162 -3.53 7.13 5.01
N VAL A 163 -2.79 8.05 4.41
CA VAL A 163 -3.20 8.88 3.28
C VAL A 163 -2.52 8.37 2.01
N TYR A 164 -3.25 8.39 0.89
CA TYR A 164 -2.78 7.88 -0.39
C TYR A 164 -3.20 8.83 -1.51
N ASP A 165 -2.25 9.20 -2.37
CA ASP A 165 -2.53 9.98 -3.56
C ASP A 165 -2.62 9.09 -4.79
N ILE A 166 -3.74 9.18 -5.50
CA ILE A 166 -4.04 8.33 -6.64
C ILE A 166 -4.27 9.17 -7.89
N VAL A 167 -3.43 8.98 -8.89
CA VAL A 167 -3.63 9.55 -10.22
C VAL A 167 -4.60 8.67 -11.01
N THR A 168 -5.74 9.24 -11.40
CA THR A 168 -6.71 8.59 -12.30
C THR A 168 -7.23 9.59 -13.33
N ASN A 169 -7.14 9.27 -14.63
CA ASN A 169 -7.61 10.13 -15.73
C ASN A 169 -7.01 11.56 -15.72
N GLY A 170 -5.76 11.72 -15.26
CA GLY A 170 -5.08 13.03 -15.20
C GLY A 170 -5.55 13.91 -14.04
N THR A 171 -5.94 13.30 -12.93
CA THR A 171 -6.40 13.95 -11.71
C THR A 171 -5.83 13.18 -10.53
N VAL A 172 -5.26 13.89 -9.56
CA VAL A 172 -4.81 13.31 -8.29
C VAL A 172 -6.00 13.34 -7.32
N THR A 173 -6.25 12.24 -6.64
CA THR A 173 -7.25 12.15 -5.58
C THR A 173 -6.57 11.64 -4.33
N GLU A 174 -6.59 12.46 -3.28
CA GLU A 174 -6.12 12.11 -1.95
C GLU A 174 -7.24 11.33 -1.24
N ILE A 175 -6.89 10.15 -0.73
CA ILE A 175 -7.80 9.32 0.07
C ILE A 175 -7.18 8.99 1.42
N GLU A 176 -8.01 8.92 2.45
CA GLU A 176 -7.67 8.31 3.73
C GLU A 176 -8.21 6.88 3.75
N VAL A 177 -7.35 5.92 4.11
CA VAL A 177 -7.72 4.51 4.34
C VAL A 177 -7.62 4.23 5.82
N SER A 178 -8.74 3.87 6.44
CA SER A 178 -8.76 3.56 7.88
C SER A 178 -8.41 2.09 8.18
N ASP A 179 -8.09 1.79 9.44
CA ASP A 179 -7.66 0.44 9.90
C ASP A 179 -8.63 -0.71 9.54
N ASN A 180 -9.92 -0.42 9.33
CA ASN A 180 -10.94 -1.41 8.94
C ASN A 180 -11.09 -1.55 7.41
N GLY A 181 -10.31 -0.79 6.63
CA GLY A 181 -10.35 -0.73 5.17
C GLY A 181 -11.41 0.22 4.60
N ASP A 182 -12.09 1.03 5.43
CA ASP A 182 -13.00 2.05 4.90
C ASP A 182 -12.19 3.20 4.28
N ILE A 183 -12.60 3.60 3.08
CA ILE A 183 -11.93 4.64 2.28
C ILE A 183 -12.78 5.90 2.26
N ARG A 184 -12.13 7.04 2.46
CA ARG A 184 -12.72 8.37 2.40
C ARG A 184 -11.87 9.27 1.51
N GLU A 185 -12.51 9.93 0.55
CA GLU A 185 -11.86 10.98 -0.24
C GLU A 185 -11.74 12.27 0.60
N GLU A 186 -10.55 12.87 0.62
CA GLU A 186 -10.29 14.12 1.34
C GLU A 186 -10.16 15.29 0.37
N GLU A 187 -9.27 15.19 -0.62
CA GLU A 187 -9.03 16.23 -1.62
C GLU A 187 -8.95 15.65 -3.04
N ARG A 188 -9.18 16.53 -4.01
CA ARG A 188 -8.96 16.26 -5.43
C ARG A 188 -8.33 17.48 -6.07
N ASP A 189 -7.18 17.30 -6.67
CA ASP A 189 -6.48 18.33 -7.43
C ASP A 189 -5.95 17.77 -8.76
N GLY A 190 -5.14 18.58 -9.43
CA GLY A 190 -4.48 18.22 -10.67
C GLY A 190 -3.05 18.68 -10.62
N ASP A 191 -2.26 18.13 -9.70
CA ASP A 191 -0.82 18.30 -9.75
C ASP A 191 -0.29 17.71 -11.08
N ASP A 192 0.22 18.60 -11.95
CA ASP A 192 0.68 18.23 -13.28
C ASP A 192 1.93 17.32 -13.21
N ASP A 193 2.73 17.45 -12.16
CA ASP A 193 3.98 16.68 -11.98
C ASP A 193 3.66 15.24 -11.56
N ASP A 194 2.75 15.03 -10.61
CA ASP A 194 2.28 13.70 -10.21
C ASP A 194 1.63 12.94 -11.37
N VAL A 195 0.84 13.65 -12.18
CA VAL A 195 0.23 13.06 -13.37
C VAL A 195 1.30 12.63 -14.38
N ALA A 196 2.35 13.42 -14.56
CA ALA A 196 3.47 13.09 -15.43
C ALA A 196 4.27 11.89 -14.90
N ASN A 197 4.57 11.88 -13.60
CA ASN A 197 5.30 10.84 -12.90
C ASN A 197 4.55 9.50 -12.96
N ALA A 198 3.24 9.50 -12.64
CA ALA A 198 2.37 8.33 -12.76
C ALA A 198 2.34 7.76 -14.17
N ALA A 199 2.34 8.61 -15.20
CA ALA A 199 2.36 8.18 -16.59
C ALA A 199 3.72 7.60 -17.04
N ALA A 200 4.82 8.00 -16.39
CA ALA A 200 6.17 7.57 -16.71
C ALA A 200 6.62 6.33 -15.90
N ALA A 201 6.00 6.06 -14.75
CA ALA A 201 6.32 4.93 -13.90
C ALA A 201 6.00 3.58 -14.57
N THR A 202 6.92 2.64 -14.42
CA THR A 202 6.79 1.24 -14.87
C THR A 202 6.86 0.24 -13.73
N VAL A 203 7.36 0.66 -12.55
CA VAL A 203 7.36 -0.09 -11.30
C VAL A 203 6.23 0.43 -10.42
N THR A 204 5.36 -0.47 -9.96
CA THR A 204 4.25 -0.11 -9.08
C THR A 204 4.72 0.15 -7.65
N VAL A 205 3.96 0.92 -6.87
CA VAL A 205 4.24 1.14 -5.44
C VAL A 205 4.33 -0.18 -4.67
N SER A 206 3.46 -1.16 -4.97
CA SER A 206 3.49 -2.48 -4.32
C SER A 206 4.77 -3.25 -4.61
N ASP A 207 5.27 -3.20 -5.86
CA ASP A 207 6.53 -3.84 -6.24
C ASP A 207 7.74 -3.12 -5.61
N ALA A 208 7.69 -1.80 -5.49
CA ALA A 208 8.74 -1.00 -4.86
C ALA A 208 8.80 -1.26 -3.34
N ILE A 209 7.66 -1.25 -2.66
CA ILE A 209 7.54 -1.60 -1.24
C ILE A 209 8.03 -3.02 -0.98
N SER A 210 7.63 -3.98 -1.82
CA SER A 210 8.10 -5.38 -1.67
C SER A 210 9.63 -5.46 -1.75
N GLN A 211 10.25 -4.73 -2.68
CA GLN A 211 11.70 -4.66 -2.80
C GLN A 211 12.38 -3.95 -1.62
N ALA A 212 11.74 -2.94 -1.02
CA ALA A 212 12.26 -2.25 0.16
C ALA A 212 12.20 -3.16 1.41
N LEU A 213 11.07 -3.84 1.64
CA LEU A 213 10.89 -4.76 2.76
C LEU A 213 11.79 -6.01 2.65
N ASP A 214 12.10 -6.48 1.44
CA ASP A 214 13.08 -7.55 1.21
C ASP A 214 14.51 -7.12 1.62
N GLN A 215 14.85 -5.83 1.49
CA GLN A 215 16.13 -5.27 1.92
C GLN A 215 16.19 -5.06 3.44
N HIS A 216 15.03 -4.81 4.07
CA HIS A 216 14.89 -4.55 5.50
C HIS A 216 13.82 -5.45 6.16
N PRO A 217 14.08 -6.76 6.32
CA PRO A 217 13.08 -7.67 6.87
C PRO A 217 12.65 -7.28 8.28
N GLY A 218 11.33 -7.20 8.51
CA GLY A 218 10.73 -6.86 9.80
C GLY A 218 10.55 -5.36 10.05
N SER A 219 10.83 -4.50 9.07
CA SER A 219 10.41 -3.10 9.08
C SER A 219 8.95 -2.94 8.63
N THR A 220 8.42 -1.74 8.80
CA THR A 220 7.14 -1.28 8.24
C THR A 220 7.36 -0.06 7.35
N VAL A 221 6.54 0.13 6.33
CA VAL A 221 6.52 1.36 5.52
C VAL A 221 5.92 2.49 6.35
N ASP A 222 6.59 3.63 6.34
CA ASP A 222 6.09 4.89 6.89
C ASP A 222 5.61 5.80 5.77
N ASP A 223 6.44 6.00 4.75
CA ASP A 223 6.13 6.81 3.57
C ASP A 223 6.57 6.11 2.27
N ALA A 224 5.88 6.38 1.16
CA ALA A 224 6.35 6.04 -0.18
C ALA A 224 5.93 7.09 -1.22
N GLU A 225 6.89 7.81 -1.80
CA GLU A 225 6.65 8.88 -2.78
C GLU A 225 7.31 8.57 -4.14
N LEU A 226 6.56 8.78 -5.23
CA LEU A 226 7.04 8.69 -6.60
C LEU A 226 7.54 10.06 -7.07
N ASP A 227 8.85 10.25 -7.06
CA ASP A 227 9.47 11.54 -7.31
C ASP A 227 10.47 11.45 -8.47
N ASP A 228 10.65 12.55 -9.19
CA ASP A 228 11.75 12.71 -10.11
C ASP A 228 12.90 13.42 -9.39
N ASP A 229 13.98 12.67 -9.11
CA ASP A 229 15.12 13.28 -8.44
C ASP A 229 15.63 14.48 -9.27
N ASP A 230 16.32 15.43 -8.61
CA ASP A 230 16.99 16.57 -9.27
C ASP A 230 17.96 16.17 -10.41
N ARG A 231 18.19 14.87 -10.64
CA ARG A 231 19.06 14.28 -11.67
C ARG A 231 18.28 13.59 -12.79
N ALA A 232 16.96 13.81 -12.86
CA ALA A 232 16.04 13.37 -13.91
C ALA A 232 15.85 11.84 -13.98
N THR A 233 15.96 11.15 -12.85
CA THR A 233 15.57 9.75 -12.73
C THR A 233 14.34 9.62 -11.85
N LEU A 234 13.29 9.00 -12.40
CA LEU A 234 12.06 8.72 -11.65
C LEU A 234 12.33 7.56 -10.70
N GLU A 235 12.09 7.76 -9.42
CA GLU A 235 12.32 6.77 -8.37
C GLU A 235 11.21 6.79 -7.32
N TRP A 236 11.05 5.64 -6.66
CA TRP A 236 10.32 5.53 -5.42
C TRP A 236 11.27 5.84 -4.26
N GLN A 237 10.92 6.82 -3.43
CA GLN A 237 11.54 7.07 -2.14
C GLN A 237 10.64 6.43 -1.08
N ILE A 238 11.17 5.47 -0.32
CA ILE A 238 10.39 4.69 0.66
C ILE A 238 11.05 4.81 2.02
N ASP A 239 10.35 5.43 2.96
CA ASP A 239 10.78 5.49 4.35
C ASP A 239 10.25 4.29 5.13
N LEU A 240 11.16 3.68 5.90
CA LEU A 240 10.92 2.49 6.67
C LEU A 240 11.11 2.76 8.15
N ASP A 241 10.26 2.13 8.93
CA ASP A 241 10.21 2.18 10.39
C ASP A 241 10.64 0.85 11.03
N ASP A 242 11.25 0.92 12.21
CA ASP A 242 11.51 -0.23 13.06
C ASP A 242 10.23 -0.73 13.78
N GLU A 243 10.34 -1.86 14.50
CA GLU A 243 9.22 -2.44 15.26
C GLU A 243 8.59 -1.50 16.33
N ASN A 244 9.28 -0.40 16.66
CA ASN A 244 8.84 0.61 17.61
C ASN A 244 8.37 1.90 16.91
N ARG A 245 8.16 1.89 15.60
CA ARG A 245 7.75 3.06 14.78
C ARG A 245 8.75 4.20 14.88
N ARG A 246 10.03 3.87 14.72
CA ARG A 246 11.13 4.84 14.64
C ARG A 246 11.81 4.68 13.30
N ASP A 247 12.21 5.81 12.73
CA ASP A 247 12.90 5.89 11.45
C ASP A 247 14.07 4.90 11.42
N LEU A 248 14.04 4.01 10.43
CA LEU A 248 15.03 2.97 10.24
C LEU A 248 15.90 3.26 9.02
N ALA A 249 15.29 3.49 7.86
CA ALA A 249 15.99 3.68 6.60
C ALA A 249 15.09 4.30 5.54
N GLU A 250 15.70 5.07 4.65
CA GLU A 250 15.10 5.52 3.38
C GLU A 250 15.67 4.66 2.25
N VAL A 251 14.81 4.08 1.42
CA VAL A 251 15.18 3.18 0.31
C VAL A 251 14.72 3.80 -1.01
N ARG A 252 15.65 3.88 -1.98
CA ARG A 252 15.36 4.34 -3.35
C ARG A 252 15.25 3.19 -4.33
N ILE A 253 14.13 3.09 -5.04
CA ILE A 253 13.87 2.06 -6.07
C ILE A 253 13.61 2.74 -7.42
N PRO A 254 14.37 2.44 -8.49
CA PRO A 254 14.10 3.01 -9.81
C PRO A 254 12.68 2.70 -10.30
N ALA A 255 11.99 3.70 -10.84
CA ALA A 255 10.62 3.56 -11.32
C ALA A 255 10.51 3.36 -12.85
N ASN A 256 11.58 3.59 -13.63
CA ASN A 256 11.61 3.42 -15.10
C ASN A 256 12.97 3.01 -15.71
#